data_AF-A0A9D5JMV2-F1
#
_entry.id   AF-A0A9D5JMV2-F1
#
_cell.length_a   1.000
_cell.length_b   1.000
_cell.length_c   1.000
_cell.angle_alpha   90.00
_cell.angle_beta   90.00
_cell.angle_gamma   90.00
#
_symmetry.space_group_name_H-M   'P 1'
#
loop_
_entity.id
_entity.type
_entity.pdbx_description
1 polymer ?
#
loop_
_entity_poly.entity_id
_entity_poly.type
_entity_poly.pdbx_seq_one_letter_code
_entity_poly.pdbx_strand_id
1 'polypeptide(L)'
;MKNFKSILLGFVLAVFVLISLEFAFRAYDYLFKYARIAEKVEKGQMDLPFYVVNIQAFKSGTISYVPNLIWKYKKQKYKEYQFDSEGLRIDEGRSVSRKKPEGVYRIIVMGGSHPFGIAINFKETYSYQLERIFGNNLPAESREVEVVNAAVPGYSTFQVLNLLKYQMADYEPDLVIVDAGINDSLALAPDWHWKDSELIERLDPLTCRVLNLFSRSSFFWYYGKLIGKIKLLFFSAKDSNPE
;
A
#
# COMPACT_ATOMS: atom_id res chain seq x y z
N MET A 1 -35.39 -23.47 26.25
CA MET A 1 -35.72 -22.23 25.49
C MET A 1 -35.37 -20.91 26.19
N LYS A 2 -35.56 -20.74 27.51
CA LYS A 2 -35.21 -19.47 28.22
C LYS A 2 -33.73 -19.08 28.08
N ASN A 3 -32.81 -20.02 28.24
CA ASN A 3 -31.37 -19.75 28.18
C ASN A 3 -30.91 -19.27 26.78
N PHE A 4 -31.51 -19.78 25.70
CA PHE A 4 -31.15 -19.36 24.34
C PHE A 4 -31.51 -17.91 24.05
N LYS A 5 -32.69 -17.45 24.51
CA LYS A 5 -33.11 -16.06 24.33
C LYS A 5 -32.24 -15.08 25.13
N SER A 6 -31.83 -15.45 26.35
CA SER A 6 -30.93 -14.65 27.17
C SER A 6 -29.51 -14.58 26.59
N ILE A 7 -28.98 -15.69 26.08
CA ILE A 7 -27.68 -15.72 25.39
C ILE A 7 -27.73 -14.88 24.11
N LEU A 8 -28.79 -15.02 23.30
CA LEU A 8 -28.97 -14.24 22.08
C LEU A 8 -29.08 -12.74 22.37
N LEU A 9 -29.83 -12.36 23.41
CA LEU A 9 -29.96 -10.97 23.84
C LEU A 9 -28.61 -10.39 24.30
N GLY A 10 -27.83 -11.16 25.07
CA GLY A 10 -26.48 -10.77 25.47
C GLY A 10 -25.55 -10.57 24.28
N PHE A 11 -25.61 -11.46 23.28
CA PHE A 11 -24.84 -11.33 22.04
C PHE A 11 -25.24 -10.08 21.23
N VAL A 12 -26.54 -9.82 21.07
CA VAL A 12 -27.05 -8.62 20.36
C VAL A 12 -26.62 -7.33 21.08
N LEU A 13 -26.70 -7.29 22.41
CA LEU A 13 -26.23 -6.16 23.20
C LEU A 13 -24.72 -5.94 23.04
N ALA A 14 -23.92 -7.01 23.06
CA ALA A 14 -22.47 -6.91 22.84
C ALA A 14 -22.14 -6.36 21.45
N VAL A 15 -22.83 -6.83 20.40
CA VAL A 15 -22.67 -6.30 19.04
C VAL A 15 -23.06 -4.83 18.97
N PHE A 16 -24.17 -4.43 19.61
CA PHE A 16 -24.60 -3.03 19.64
C PHE A 16 -23.58 -2.13 20.33
N VAL A 17 -23.03 -2.56 21.47
CA VAL A 17 -21.95 -1.83 22.18
C VAL A 17 -20.72 -1.67 21.30
N LEU A 18 -20.30 -2.73 20.59
CA LEU A 18 -19.16 -2.66 19.67
C LEU A 18 -19.40 -1.68 18.51
N ILE A 19 -20.61 -1.66 17.95
CA ILE A 19 -21.01 -0.71 16.91
C ILE A 19 -20.99 0.72 17.47
N SER A 20 -21.57 0.96 18.65
CA SER A 20 -21.59 2.29 19.28
C SER A 20 -20.19 2.80 19.60
N LEU A 21 -19.31 1.94 20.11
CA LEU A 21 -17.90 2.29 20.34
C LEU A 21 -17.21 2.64 19.03
N GLU A 22 -17.41 1.86 17.98
CA GLU A 22 -16.86 2.16 16.66
C GLU A 22 -17.30 3.53 16.13
N PHE A 23 -18.60 3.86 16.25
CA PHE A 23 -19.11 5.18 15.87
C PHE A 23 -18.51 6.31 16.72
N ALA A 24 -18.40 6.12 18.04
CA ALA A 24 -17.80 7.10 18.93
C ALA A 24 -16.32 7.34 18.61
N PHE A 25 -15.54 6.29 18.34
CA PHE A 25 -14.14 6.42 17.93
C PHE A 25 -13.98 7.04 16.54
N ARG A 26 -14.88 6.76 15.59
CA ARG A 26 -14.92 7.46 14.30
C ARG A 26 -15.21 8.95 14.45
N ALA A 27 -16.18 9.30 15.29
CA ALA A 27 -16.49 10.69 15.60
C ALA A 27 -15.30 11.38 16.27
N TYR A 28 -14.62 10.71 17.21
CA TYR A 28 -13.40 11.22 17.85
C TYR A 28 -12.26 11.44 16.84
N ASP A 29 -11.98 10.45 15.98
CA ASP A 29 -10.99 10.58 14.91
C ASP A 29 -11.33 11.77 14.01
N TYR A 30 -12.59 11.85 13.55
CA TYR A 30 -13.08 12.91 12.68
C TYR A 30 -12.91 14.31 13.31
N LEU A 31 -13.34 14.47 14.55
CA LEU A 31 -13.38 15.77 15.23
C LEU A 31 -12.01 16.22 15.73
N PHE A 32 -11.19 15.32 16.28
CA PHE A 32 -9.98 15.72 17.02
C PHE A 32 -8.68 15.35 16.32
N LYS A 33 -8.62 14.21 15.62
CA LYS A 33 -7.40 13.77 14.95
C LYS A 33 -7.18 14.53 13.65
N TYR A 34 -8.22 14.73 12.85
CA TYR A 34 -8.11 15.55 11.63
C TYR A 34 -7.85 17.02 11.95
N ALA A 35 -8.47 17.58 13.00
CA ALA A 35 -8.20 18.95 13.44
C ALA A 35 -6.74 19.16 13.85
N ARG A 36 -6.15 18.24 14.64
CA ARG A 36 -4.73 18.32 15.04
C ARG A 36 -3.76 18.09 13.89
N ILE A 37 -4.09 17.21 12.95
CA ILE A 37 -3.27 16.99 11.75
C ILE A 37 -3.34 18.23 10.85
N ALA A 38 -4.53 18.78 10.63
CA ALA A 38 -4.72 20.03 9.88
C ALA A 38 -3.93 21.18 10.51
N GLU A 39 -3.99 21.35 11.83
CA GLU A 39 -3.24 22.38 12.56
C GLU A 39 -1.71 22.21 12.41
N LYS A 40 -1.20 20.97 12.42
CA LYS A 40 0.25 20.70 12.22
C LYS A 40 0.71 20.91 10.78
N VAL A 41 -0.15 20.60 9.81
CA VAL A 41 0.08 20.86 8.38
C VAL A 41 0.07 22.37 8.11
N GLU A 42 -0.90 23.10 8.68
CA GLU A 42 -1.02 24.56 8.56
C GLU A 42 0.17 25.29 9.19
N LYS A 43 0.72 24.77 10.29
CA LYS A 43 1.94 25.28 10.92
C LYS A 43 3.24 24.85 10.22
N GLY A 44 3.17 24.09 9.12
CA GLY A 44 4.35 23.59 8.40
C GLY A 44 5.23 22.63 9.23
N GLN A 45 4.68 22.07 10.31
CA GLN A 45 5.40 21.17 11.24
C GLN A 45 5.26 19.70 10.85
N MET A 46 4.48 19.43 9.80
CA MET A 46 4.21 18.11 9.27
C MET A 46 3.81 18.24 7.80
N ASP A 47 4.66 17.80 6.88
CA ASP A 47 4.22 17.51 5.52
C ASP A 47 3.22 16.34 5.58
N LEU A 48 2.06 16.49 4.93
CA LEU A 48 0.94 15.55 4.98
C LEU A 48 1.43 14.08 5.05
N PRO A 49 1.20 13.35 6.16
CA PRO A 49 1.79 12.04 6.30
C PRO A 49 1.08 11.08 5.34
N PHE A 50 1.87 10.50 4.46
CA PHE A 50 1.60 9.38 3.52
C PHE A 50 0.59 8.33 4.02
N TYR A 51 0.44 8.15 5.34
CA TYR A 51 -0.62 7.40 6.01
C TYR A 51 -2.05 7.73 5.53
N VAL A 52 -2.34 8.99 5.19
CA VAL A 52 -3.69 9.38 4.73
C VAL A 52 -3.96 8.90 3.31
N VAL A 53 -2.93 8.85 2.44
CA VAL A 53 -3.07 8.40 1.05
C VAL A 53 -3.40 6.91 1.00
N ASN A 54 -2.71 6.08 1.78
CA ASN A 54 -2.98 4.64 1.85
C ASN A 54 -4.34 4.33 2.52
N ILE A 55 -4.70 5.01 3.61
CA ILE A 55 -6.01 4.79 4.27
C ILE A 55 -7.17 5.29 3.41
N GLN A 56 -7.04 6.43 2.72
CA GLN A 56 -8.06 6.91 1.79
C GLN A 56 -8.17 6.01 0.56
N ALA A 57 -7.07 5.52 -0.01
CA ALA A 57 -7.09 4.56 -1.12
C ALA A 57 -7.73 3.22 -0.72
N PHE A 58 -7.46 2.71 0.49
CA PHE A 58 -8.13 1.52 1.05
C PHE A 58 -9.64 1.76 1.23
N LYS A 59 -10.03 2.94 1.72
CA LYS A 59 -11.43 3.31 1.95
C LYS A 59 -12.20 3.59 0.65
N SER A 60 -11.55 4.12 -0.38
CA SER A 60 -12.15 4.37 -1.70
C SER A 60 -12.23 3.13 -2.58
N GLY A 61 -11.73 1.98 -2.12
CA GLY A 61 -11.72 0.73 -2.89
C GLY A 61 -10.66 0.67 -3.99
N THR A 62 -9.78 1.68 -4.04
CA THR A 62 -8.74 1.91 -5.07
C THR A 62 -7.65 0.85 -5.10
N ILE A 63 -7.46 0.17 -3.97
CA ILE A 63 -6.46 -0.88 -3.80
C ILE A 63 -7.11 -2.20 -3.36
N SER A 64 -6.49 -3.31 -3.73
CA SER A 64 -6.83 -4.66 -3.28
C SER A 64 -5.68 -5.29 -2.52
N TYR A 65 -5.99 -6.09 -1.52
CA TYR A 65 -5.00 -6.93 -0.86
C TYR A 65 -4.48 -8.02 -1.81
N VAL A 66 -3.16 -8.21 -1.84
CA VAL A 66 -2.49 -9.28 -2.60
C VAL A 66 -1.49 -9.93 -1.65
N PRO A 67 -1.57 -11.25 -1.38
CA PRO A 67 -0.74 -11.90 -0.36
C PRO A 67 0.75 -11.56 -0.43
N ASN A 68 1.33 -11.60 -1.63
CA ASN A 68 2.76 -11.38 -1.82
C ASN A 68 3.18 -9.91 -1.92
N LEU A 69 2.24 -9.00 -2.15
CA LEU A 69 2.51 -7.56 -2.34
C LEU A 69 1.91 -6.70 -1.23
N ILE A 70 1.14 -7.31 -0.32
CA ILE A 70 0.27 -6.68 0.67
C ILE A 70 -0.87 -5.88 0.00
N TRP A 71 -0.60 -4.99 -0.95
CA TRP A 71 -1.63 -4.30 -1.73
C TRP A 71 -1.23 -4.11 -3.20
N LYS A 72 -2.19 -3.81 -4.06
CA LYS A 72 -1.99 -3.28 -5.42
C LYS A 72 -3.13 -2.36 -5.82
N TYR A 73 -2.90 -1.45 -6.77
CA TYR A 73 -3.97 -0.66 -7.38
C TYR A 73 -4.87 -1.51 -8.28
N LYS A 74 -6.16 -1.15 -8.33
CA LYS A 74 -7.12 -1.71 -9.29
C LYS A 74 -7.21 -0.81 -10.53
N LYS A 75 -7.73 -1.36 -11.63
CA LYS A 75 -8.08 -0.58 -12.83
C LYS A 75 -9.14 0.45 -12.48
N GLN A 76 -8.70 1.70 -12.33
CA GLN A 76 -9.56 2.85 -12.09
C GLN A 76 -8.76 4.13 -12.22
N LYS A 77 -9.47 5.24 -12.38
CA LYS A 77 -8.91 6.57 -12.22
C LYS A 77 -9.02 6.97 -10.75
N TYR A 78 -7.92 7.47 -10.17
CA TYR A 78 -7.90 8.02 -8.83
C TYR A 78 -7.16 9.36 -8.85
N LYS A 79 -7.90 10.46 -8.67
CA LYS A 79 -7.42 11.82 -8.94
C LYS A 79 -6.89 11.92 -10.39
N GLU A 80 -5.68 12.41 -10.57
CA GLU A 80 -4.95 12.48 -11.85
C GLU A 80 -4.28 11.16 -12.25
N TYR A 81 -4.30 10.12 -11.38
CA TYR A 81 -3.64 8.85 -11.64
C TYR A 81 -4.56 7.87 -12.36
N GLN A 82 -4.00 7.18 -13.34
CA GLN A 82 -4.66 6.11 -14.08
C GLN A 82 -3.86 4.83 -13.94
N PHE A 83 -4.59 3.75 -13.70
CA PHE A 83 -4.04 2.41 -13.50
C PHE A 83 -4.66 1.42 -14.48
N ASP A 84 -3.85 0.48 -14.98
CA ASP A 84 -4.35 -0.64 -15.76
C ASP A 84 -4.91 -1.77 -14.87
N SER A 85 -5.30 -2.90 -15.47
CA SER A 85 -5.81 -4.08 -14.75
C SER A 85 -4.78 -4.76 -13.86
N GLU A 86 -3.50 -4.55 -14.13
CA GLU A 86 -2.38 -5.15 -13.41
C GLU A 86 -1.90 -4.23 -12.27
N GLY A 87 -2.41 -3.00 -12.22
CA GLY A 87 -2.09 -1.99 -11.20
C GLY A 87 -0.92 -1.10 -11.58
N LEU A 88 -0.47 -1.14 -12.84
CA LEU A 88 0.61 -0.31 -13.37
C LEU A 88 0.09 1.12 -13.59
N ARG A 89 0.94 2.11 -13.34
CA ARG A 89 0.62 3.50 -13.67
C ARG A 89 0.78 3.72 -15.17
N ILE A 90 -0.26 4.21 -15.83
CA ILE A 90 -0.30 4.40 -17.29
C ILE A 90 -0.84 5.78 -17.67
N ASP A 91 -0.56 6.23 -18.89
CA ASP A 91 -1.25 7.37 -19.52
C ASP A 91 -2.66 6.97 -19.97
N GLU A 92 -3.49 7.96 -20.27
CA GLU A 92 -4.82 7.73 -20.81
C GLU A 92 -4.75 7.00 -22.17
N GLY A 93 -5.50 5.90 -22.31
CA GLY A 93 -5.53 5.09 -23.52
C GLY A 93 -4.32 4.16 -23.73
N ARG A 94 -3.28 4.23 -22.87
CA ARG A 94 -2.13 3.33 -22.93
C ARG A 94 -2.47 1.97 -22.31
N SER A 95 -1.93 0.90 -22.87
CA SER A 95 -1.95 -0.44 -22.29
C SER A 95 -0.59 -1.10 -22.45
N VAL A 96 -0.13 -1.84 -21.45
CA VAL A 96 1.16 -2.55 -21.48
C VAL A 96 0.90 -4.04 -21.58
N SER A 97 1.42 -4.66 -22.64
CA SER A 97 1.32 -6.12 -22.81
C SER A 97 2.36 -6.83 -21.94
N ARG A 98 1.91 -7.89 -21.23
CA ARG A 98 2.80 -8.79 -20.50
C ARG A 98 3.82 -9.43 -21.44
N LYS A 99 3.38 -10.02 -22.55
CA LYS A 99 4.29 -10.48 -23.61
C LYS A 99 5.00 -9.29 -24.25
N LYS A 100 6.34 -9.28 -24.23
CA LYS A 100 7.14 -8.22 -24.84
C LYS A 100 7.01 -8.28 -26.37
N PRO A 101 6.71 -7.15 -27.05
CA PRO A 101 6.74 -7.10 -28.51
C PRO A 101 8.15 -7.37 -29.05
N GLU A 102 8.22 -7.97 -30.24
CA GLU A 102 9.50 -8.26 -30.89
C GLU A 102 10.23 -6.95 -31.24
N GLY A 103 11.55 -6.92 -31.06
CA GLY A 103 12.37 -5.75 -31.34
C GLY A 103 12.30 -4.62 -30.30
N VAL A 104 11.45 -4.73 -29.27
CA VAL A 104 11.34 -3.73 -28.19
C VAL A 104 12.36 -4.01 -27.09
N TYR A 105 13.03 -2.96 -26.62
CA TYR A 105 13.83 -2.96 -25.40
C TYR A 105 12.98 -2.44 -24.24
N ARG A 106 12.70 -3.30 -23.25
CA ARG A 106 11.77 -2.98 -22.16
C ARG A 106 12.50 -2.62 -20.88
N ILE A 107 12.22 -1.42 -20.38
CA ILE A 107 12.69 -0.92 -19.08
C ILE A 107 11.52 -0.95 -18.10
N ILE A 108 11.69 -1.58 -16.94
CA ILE A 108 10.70 -1.54 -15.86
C ILE A 108 11.23 -0.67 -14.74
N VAL A 109 10.46 0.35 -14.38
CA VAL A 109 10.72 1.25 -13.25
C VAL A 109 9.89 0.79 -12.06
N MET A 110 10.54 0.49 -10.93
CA MET A 110 9.89 0.05 -9.68
C MET A 110 10.34 0.89 -8.49
N GLY A 111 9.49 0.94 -7.47
CA GLY A 111 9.82 1.59 -6.21
C GLY A 111 8.61 2.21 -5.51
N GLY A 112 8.89 3.22 -4.69
CA GLY A 112 7.91 3.91 -3.87
C GLY A 112 7.19 5.08 -4.57
N SER A 113 6.89 6.12 -3.79
CA SER A 113 6.15 7.30 -4.26
C SER A 113 6.93 8.21 -5.22
N HIS A 114 8.26 8.22 -5.13
CA HIS A 114 9.15 9.00 -6.01
C HIS A 114 9.10 8.50 -7.46
N PRO A 115 9.44 7.22 -7.76
CA PRO A 115 9.34 6.70 -9.11
C PRO A 115 7.91 6.55 -9.61
N PHE A 116 6.94 6.44 -8.69
CA PHE A 116 5.55 6.55 -9.05
C PHE A 116 5.23 7.92 -9.66
N GLY A 117 5.83 9.01 -9.15
CA GLY A 117 5.52 10.39 -9.51
C GLY A 117 4.30 10.93 -8.76
N ILE A 118 4.28 10.80 -7.44
CA ILE A 118 3.20 11.38 -6.63
C ILE A 118 3.12 12.91 -6.84
N ALA A 119 1.90 13.44 -6.89
CA ALA A 119 1.59 14.86 -7.10
C ALA A 119 2.01 15.48 -8.45
N ILE A 120 2.32 14.65 -9.45
CA ILE A 120 2.60 15.11 -10.83
C ILE A 120 1.82 14.30 -11.86
N ASN A 121 1.64 14.85 -13.06
CA ASN A 121 0.98 14.13 -14.16
C ASN A 121 1.85 12.98 -14.68
N PHE A 122 1.24 11.99 -15.35
CA PHE A 122 1.98 10.86 -15.91
C PHE A 122 3.12 11.30 -16.85
N LYS A 123 2.88 12.32 -17.67
CA LYS A 123 3.86 12.86 -18.62
C LYS A 123 5.04 13.59 -17.96
N GLU A 124 4.94 13.91 -16.68
CA GLU A 124 6.02 14.54 -15.91
C GLU A 124 6.85 13.48 -15.16
N THR A 125 6.37 12.24 -15.08
CA THR A 125 7.12 11.14 -14.46
C THR A 125 8.43 10.91 -15.19
N TYR A 126 9.49 10.58 -14.45
CA TYR A 126 10.77 10.30 -15.10
C TYR A 126 10.69 9.06 -16.00
N SER A 127 9.80 8.09 -15.71
CA SER A 127 9.56 6.95 -16.60
C SER A 127 9.09 7.39 -17.98
N TYR A 128 8.16 8.35 -18.04
CA TYR A 128 7.70 8.90 -19.32
C TYR A 128 8.79 9.73 -20.00
N GLN A 129 9.50 10.56 -19.23
CA GLN A 129 10.60 11.36 -19.79
C GLN A 129 11.73 10.47 -20.31
N LEU A 130 12.04 9.37 -19.64
CA LEU A 130 13.04 8.40 -20.07
C LEU A 130 12.66 7.77 -21.41
N GLU A 131 11.42 7.31 -21.56
CA GLU A 131 10.90 6.78 -22.83
C GLU A 131 11.01 7.81 -23.96
N ARG A 132 10.61 9.06 -23.69
CA ARG A 132 10.73 10.16 -24.67
C ARG A 132 12.18 10.49 -25.02
N ILE A 133 13.09 10.48 -24.05
CA ILE A 133 14.50 10.74 -24.28
C ILE A 133 15.08 9.67 -25.21
N PHE A 134 14.78 8.38 -24.97
CA PHE A 134 15.21 7.33 -25.89
C PHE A 134 14.60 7.48 -27.28
N GLY A 135 13.29 7.74 -27.37
CA GLY A 135 12.60 7.92 -28.65
C GLY A 135 13.12 9.10 -29.48
N ASN A 136 13.65 10.15 -28.84
CA ASN A 136 14.16 11.34 -29.54
C ASN A 136 15.66 11.27 -29.88
N ASN A 137 16.44 10.48 -29.15
CA ASN A 137 17.90 10.49 -29.25
C ASN A 137 18.50 9.23 -29.87
N LEU A 138 17.74 8.14 -29.96
CA LEU A 138 18.21 6.92 -30.63
C LEU A 138 18.04 7.03 -32.15
N PRO A 139 19.00 6.51 -32.94
CA PRO A 139 18.82 6.35 -34.39
C PRO A 139 17.54 5.57 -34.71
N ALA A 140 16.90 5.87 -35.84
CA ALA A 140 15.65 5.20 -36.27
C ALA A 140 15.79 3.67 -36.43
N GLU A 141 17.01 3.18 -36.67
CA GLU A 141 17.35 1.75 -36.77
C GLU A 141 17.44 1.05 -35.40
N SER A 142 17.37 1.81 -34.30
CA SER A 142 17.49 1.29 -32.94
C SER A 142 16.21 0.60 -32.50
N ARG A 143 16.32 -0.30 -31.52
CA ARG A 143 15.16 -0.89 -30.85
C ARG A 143 14.28 0.20 -30.26
N GLU A 144 12.97 0.07 -30.45
CA GLU A 144 12.01 0.89 -29.73
C GLU A 144 12.15 0.62 -28.22
N VAL A 145 12.18 1.68 -27.41
CA VAL A 145 12.29 1.57 -25.96
C VAL A 145 10.91 1.76 -25.35
N GLU A 146 10.43 0.75 -24.61
CA GLU A 146 9.22 0.83 -23.81
C GLU A 146 9.60 0.94 -22.33
N VAL A 147 9.16 2.00 -21.66
CA VAL A 147 9.36 2.21 -20.22
C VAL A 147 8.05 2.02 -19.47
N VAL A 148 8.02 1.00 -18.61
CA VAL A 148 6.85 0.62 -17.81
C VAL A 148 7.01 1.14 -16.38
N ASN A 149 6.06 1.97 -15.92
CA ASN A 149 6.03 2.44 -14.54
C ASN A 149 5.23 1.47 -13.65
N ALA A 150 5.95 0.64 -12.92
CA ALA A 150 5.43 -0.34 -11.97
C ALA A 150 5.62 0.10 -10.51
N ALA A 151 5.99 1.35 -10.26
CA ALA A 151 6.15 1.87 -8.90
C ALA A 151 4.81 1.98 -8.16
N VAL A 152 4.83 1.78 -6.85
CA VAL A 152 3.64 1.84 -6.00
C VAL A 152 3.98 2.65 -4.73
N PRO A 153 3.26 3.75 -4.44
CA PRO A 153 3.48 4.53 -3.24
C PRO A 153 3.43 3.67 -1.97
N GLY A 154 4.43 3.86 -1.11
CA GLY A 154 4.57 3.13 0.15
C GLY A 154 5.27 1.77 0.04
N TYR A 155 5.61 1.27 -1.16
CA TYR A 155 6.33 0.01 -1.28
C TYR A 155 7.72 0.07 -0.63
N SER A 156 8.01 -0.89 0.26
CA SER A 156 9.34 -1.20 0.78
C SER A 156 10.18 -1.97 -0.25
N THR A 157 11.48 -2.13 0.00
CA THR A 157 12.35 -3.00 -0.83
C THR A 157 11.84 -4.44 -0.89
N PHE A 158 11.21 -4.95 0.17
CA PHE A 158 10.59 -6.26 0.19
C PHE A 158 9.42 -6.35 -0.81
N GLN A 159 8.52 -5.37 -0.81
CA GLN A 159 7.39 -5.36 -1.74
C GLN A 159 7.86 -5.17 -3.18
N VAL A 160 8.90 -4.36 -3.42
CA VAL A 160 9.52 -4.21 -4.74
C VAL A 160 10.12 -5.53 -5.23
N LEU A 161 10.83 -6.27 -4.37
CA LEU A 161 11.37 -7.58 -4.70
C LEU A 161 10.26 -8.58 -5.06
N ASN A 162 9.19 -8.62 -4.28
CA ASN A 162 8.05 -9.48 -4.56
C ASN A 162 7.29 -9.07 -5.83
N LEU A 163 7.17 -7.76 -6.10
CA LEU A 163 6.58 -7.26 -7.33
C LEU A 163 7.38 -7.75 -8.54
N LEU A 164 8.71 -7.70 -8.46
CA LEU A 164 9.57 -8.27 -9.50
C LEU A 164 9.33 -9.78 -9.66
N LYS A 165 9.43 -10.53 -8.57
CA LYS A 165 9.37 -12.00 -8.57
C LYS A 165 8.03 -12.55 -9.04
N TYR A 166 6.92 -11.96 -8.62
CA TYR A 166 5.58 -12.53 -8.82
C TYR A 166 4.79 -11.87 -9.94
N GLN A 167 5.29 -10.77 -10.52
CA GLN A 167 4.55 -10.04 -11.55
C GLN A 167 5.45 -9.51 -12.66
N MET A 168 6.48 -8.72 -12.36
CA MET A 168 7.21 -7.99 -13.40
C MET A 168 8.24 -8.85 -14.15
N ALA A 169 8.67 -9.99 -13.61
CA ALA A 169 9.51 -10.94 -14.34
C ALA A 169 8.80 -11.47 -15.61
N ASP A 170 7.49 -11.65 -15.55
CA ASP A 170 6.68 -12.12 -16.69
C ASP A 170 6.50 -11.06 -17.79
N TYR A 171 6.93 -9.81 -17.54
CA TYR A 171 6.98 -8.76 -18.55
C TYR A 171 8.28 -8.77 -19.35
N GLU A 172 9.17 -9.75 -19.12
CA GLU A 172 10.43 -9.91 -19.88
C GLU A 172 11.29 -8.63 -19.97
N PRO A 173 11.55 -7.92 -18.84
CA PRO A 173 12.37 -6.72 -18.86
C PRO A 173 13.79 -6.99 -19.37
N ASP A 174 14.33 -6.04 -20.14
CA ASP A 174 15.76 -6.00 -20.47
C ASP A 174 16.56 -5.19 -19.44
N LEU A 175 15.90 -4.24 -18.78
CA LEU A 175 16.45 -3.44 -17.68
C LEU A 175 15.39 -3.22 -16.60
N VAL A 176 15.82 -3.31 -15.34
CA VAL A 176 15.00 -2.96 -14.18
C VAL A 176 15.68 -1.83 -13.43
N ILE A 177 14.96 -0.73 -13.23
CA ILE A 177 15.39 0.43 -12.44
C ILE A 177 14.63 0.39 -11.12
N VAL A 178 15.35 0.36 -10.00
CA VAL A 178 14.76 0.34 -8.65
C VAL A 178 15.12 1.63 -7.92
N ASP A 179 14.09 2.40 -7.56
CA ASP A 179 14.20 3.58 -6.68
C ASP A 179 13.37 3.34 -5.40
N ALA A 180 14.01 2.70 -4.42
CA ALA A 180 13.41 2.28 -3.16
C ALA A 180 14.38 2.48 -1.98
N GLY A 181 13.86 2.48 -0.75
CA GLY A 181 14.66 2.58 0.47
C GLY A 181 14.12 3.58 1.50
N ILE A 182 13.44 4.65 1.05
CA ILE A 182 12.83 5.64 1.97
C ILE A 182 11.70 5.01 2.81
N ASN A 183 10.93 4.08 2.25
CA ASN A 183 9.82 3.45 2.98
C ASN A 183 10.32 2.43 4.00
N ASP A 184 11.45 1.78 3.72
CA ASP A 184 12.13 0.84 4.60
C ASP A 184 12.66 1.54 5.86
N SER A 185 13.14 2.78 5.75
CA SER A 185 13.62 3.57 6.89
C SER A 185 12.50 4.26 7.67
N LEU A 186 11.37 4.55 7.02
CA LEU A 186 10.26 5.29 7.62
C LEU A 186 9.16 4.40 8.25
N ALA A 187 9.30 3.06 8.20
CA ALA A 187 8.29 2.11 8.66
C ALA A 187 6.87 2.52 8.21
N LEU A 188 6.69 2.81 6.92
CA LEU A 188 5.44 3.42 6.43
C LEU A 188 4.33 2.40 6.13
N ALA A 189 4.62 1.11 6.24
CA ALA A 189 3.61 0.07 6.32
C ALA A 189 3.08 -0.04 7.77
N PRO A 190 1.95 -0.72 8.03
CA PRO A 190 1.46 -0.96 9.39
C PRO A 190 2.34 -1.95 10.20
N ASP A 191 3.64 -1.98 9.93
CA ASP A 191 4.61 -3.06 10.16
C ASP A 191 5.65 -2.74 11.25
N TRP A 192 5.40 -1.75 12.11
CA TRP A 192 6.33 -1.26 13.15
C TRP A 192 6.85 -2.32 14.15
N HIS A 193 6.40 -3.57 14.05
CA HIS A 193 6.84 -4.69 14.88
C HIS A 193 7.21 -5.96 14.10
N TRP A 194 7.12 -5.99 12.76
CA TRP A 194 7.28 -7.22 11.97
C TRP A 194 8.04 -6.95 10.68
N LYS A 195 8.99 -7.82 10.34
CA LYS A 195 9.56 -7.81 8.98
C LYS A 195 8.46 -8.24 8.00
N ASP A 196 8.38 -7.63 6.82
CA ASP A 196 7.35 -7.97 5.82
C ASP A 196 7.30 -9.48 5.49
N SER A 197 8.44 -10.19 5.56
CA SER A 197 8.53 -11.66 5.43
C SER A 197 7.73 -12.42 6.49
N GLU A 198 7.74 -11.93 7.73
CA GLU A 198 7.02 -12.54 8.86
C GLU A 198 5.51 -12.30 8.78
N LEU A 199 5.09 -11.21 8.14
CA LEU A 199 3.68 -10.90 7.86
C LEU A 199 3.11 -11.86 6.80
N ILE A 200 3.84 -12.16 5.74
CA ILE A 200 3.40 -13.10 4.69
C ILE A 200 3.27 -14.53 5.22
N GLU A 201 4.21 -14.98 6.05
CA GLU A 201 4.17 -16.34 6.62
C GLU A 201 3.03 -16.54 7.62
N ARG A 202 2.53 -15.47 8.24
CA ARG A 202 1.56 -15.55 9.34
C ARG A 202 0.13 -15.18 8.98
N LEU A 203 -0.07 -14.46 7.89
CA LEU A 203 -1.39 -13.94 7.54
C LEU A 203 -2.02 -14.75 6.41
N ASP A 204 -2.82 -15.75 6.78
CA ASP A 204 -3.66 -16.46 5.82
C ASP A 204 -4.74 -15.52 5.22
N PRO A 205 -5.33 -15.84 4.05
CA PRO A 205 -6.29 -14.97 3.37
C PRO A 205 -7.52 -14.57 4.20
N LEU A 206 -7.97 -15.43 5.13
CA LEU A 206 -9.08 -15.11 6.03
C LEU A 206 -8.63 -14.10 7.07
N THR A 207 -7.46 -14.31 7.67
CA THR A 207 -6.85 -13.34 8.60
C THR A 207 -6.65 -11.99 7.93
N CYS A 208 -6.21 -11.94 6.67
CA CYS A 208 -6.10 -10.68 5.91
C CYS A 208 -7.45 -10.01 5.64
N ARG A 209 -8.50 -10.78 5.31
CA ARG A 209 -9.85 -10.23 5.14
C ARG A 209 -10.39 -9.67 6.46
N VAL A 210 -10.15 -10.38 7.55
CA VAL A 210 -10.54 -9.99 8.91
C VAL A 210 -9.75 -8.74 9.35
N LEU A 211 -8.43 -8.71 9.16
CA LEU A 211 -7.59 -7.55 9.42
C LEU A 211 -7.94 -6.37 8.50
N ASN A 212 -8.33 -6.59 7.25
CA ASN A 212 -8.80 -5.53 6.34
C ASN A 212 -10.20 -5.02 6.76
N LEU A 213 -11.04 -5.88 7.33
CA LEU A 213 -12.31 -5.46 7.94
C LEU A 213 -12.03 -4.61 9.19
N PHE A 214 -11.08 -5.02 10.04
CA PHE A 214 -10.68 -4.33 11.25
C PHE A 214 -9.82 -3.08 11.02
N SER A 215 -9.03 -3.03 9.94
CA SER A 215 -8.25 -1.84 9.58
C SER A 215 -9.15 -0.68 9.17
N ARG A 216 -10.39 -0.98 8.77
CA ARG A 216 -11.46 0.00 8.54
C ARG A 216 -12.10 0.48 9.83
N SER A 217 -11.86 -0.16 10.98
CA SER A 217 -12.41 0.17 12.30
C SER A 217 -11.51 1.14 13.07
N SER A 218 -12.05 2.29 13.46
CA SER A 218 -11.33 3.27 14.30
C SER A 218 -11.13 2.75 15.74
N PHE A 219 -12.09 1.98 16.26
CA PHE A 219 -11.99 1.33 17.57
C PHE A 219 -10.81 0.36 17.64
N PHE A 220 -10.67 -0.52 16.63
CA PHE A 220 -9.61 -1.51 16.58
C PHE A 220 -8.21 -0.86 16.57
N TRP A 221 -8.04 0.24 15.84
CA TRP A 221 -6.78 1.01 15.83
C TRP A 221 -6.42 1.62 17.18
N TYR A 222 -7.40 2.19 17.90
CA TYR A 222 -7.17 2.79 19.21
C TYR A 222 -6.84 1.72 20.25
N TYR A 223 -7.56 0.59 20.21
CA TYR A 223 -7.35 -0.54 21.10
C TYR A 223 -6.00 -1.25 20.85
N GLY A 224 -5.59 -1.39 19.58
CA GLY A 224 -4.28 -1.90 19.19
C GLY A 224 -3.12 -1.06 19.75
N LYS A 225 -3.26 0.28 19.81
CA LYS A 225 -2.27 1.17 20.47
C LYS A 225 -2.22 0.99 21.99
N LEU A 226 -3.36 0.69 22.62
CA LEU A 226 -3.43 0.45 24.06
C LEU A 226 -2.75 -0.87 24.43
N ILE A 227 -2.99 -1.94 23.66
CA ILE A 227 -2.35 -3.25 23.84
C ILE A 227 -0.88 -3.23 23.43
N GLY A 228 -0.50 -2.48 22.40
CA GLY A 228 0.91 -2.29 22.02
C GLY A 228 1.77 -1.75 23.17
N LYS A 229 1.20 -0.92 24.05
CA LYS A 229 1.85 -0.47 25.30
C LYS A 229 1.87 -1.51 26.41
N ILE A 230 0.92 -2.45 26.44
CA ILE A 230 0.84 -3.53 27.45
C ILE A 230 1.68 -4.76 27.06
N LYS A 231 1.97 -4.96 25.76
CA LYS A 231 2.82 -6.04 25.26
C LYS A 231 4.26 -6.04 25.81
N LEU A 232 4.73 -4.92 26.35
CA LEU A 232 6.01 -4.83 27.07
C LEU A 232 6.07 -5.69 28.35
N LEU A 233 4.95 -6.21 28.86
CA LEU A 233 4.93 -7.04 30.08
C LEU A 233 4.59 -8.52 29.87
N PHE A 234 4.11 -8.94 28.69
CA PHE A 234 3.68 -10.33 28.47
C PHE A 234 4.33 -11.04 27.28
N PHE A 235 5.05 -10.32 26.42
CA PHE A 235 5.84 -10.89 25.33
C PHE A 235 7.26 -10.33 25.31
N SER A 236 7.87 -10.18 26.50
CA SER A 236 9.32 -10.31 26.60
C SER A 236 9.65 -11.68 26.03
N ALA A 237 10.37 -11.67 24.91
CA ALA A 237 10.97 -12.86 24.36
C ALA A 237 11.63 -13.61 25.52
N LYS A 238 11.35 -14.91 25.62
CA LYS A 238 12.33 -15.84 26.18
C LYS A 238 13.65 -15.46 25.52
N ASP A 239 14.59 -14.93 26.30
CA ASP A 239 15.96 -14.77 25.90
C ASP A 239 16.41 -16.12 25.33
N SER A 240 16.56 -16.18 24.01
CA SER A 240 17.38 -17.20 23.38
C SER A 240 18.81 -16.86 23.79
N ASN A 241 19.28 -17.55 24.83
CA ASN A 241 20.66 -17.60 25.28
C ASN A 241 21.62 -17.56 24.07
N PRO A 242 22.61 -16.66 24.03
CA PRO A 242 23.81 -16.91 23.27
C PRO A 242 24.73 -17.79 24.12
N GLU A 243 25.03 -18.98 23.58
CA GLU A 243 25.94 -20.03 24.07
C GLU A 243 25.47 -20.91 25.24
#